data_AF-A0A1B4XNX7-F1
#
_entry.id   AF-A0A1B4XNX7-F1
#
_cell.length_a   1.000
_cell.length_b   1.000
_cell.length_c   1.000
_cell.angle_alpha   90.00
_cell.angle_beta   90.00
_cell.angle_gamma   90.00
#
_symmetry.space_group_name_H-M   'P 1'
#
loop_
_entity.id
_entity.type
_entity.pdbx_description
1 polymer ?
#
loop_
_entity_poly.entity_id
_entity_poly.type
_entity_poly.pdbx_seq_one_letter_code
_entity_poly.pdbx_strand_id
1 'polypeptide(L)'
;MKVAGDKIKQARKLKKITQSELANGICTQATISNIENRNLCDSLDIFSSICLRLDLEVEECMMISEEKKIENLLNKVEDLSLRLFHLEAYNLLQEVPEGLILSNNELTTKLLYYKGITCLLGKKDKAEALFYLYRGAEIDRKVNIYNILSLNALGTLYELEKDMRKAQVYYEKSLQELEQFKLECSLERCRIYYNSAKFYSEMKDYQKSVILSEKGIQICRDKHSIYLLDYLLYEKAFNKQMLGEDTADDYRQAYYFTQFFGNTEVLQYIEKDMKAFNISY
;
A
#
# COMPACT_ATOMS: atom_id res chain seq x y z
N MET A 1 -21.68 -0.93 19.34
CA MET A 1 -21.33 -0.42 17.99
C MET A 1 -22.22 0.78 17.63
N LYS A 2 -21.72 1.74 16.84
CA LYS A 2 -22.54 2.85 16.34
C LYS A 2 -23.20 2.48 15.00
N VAL A 3 -24.48 2.80 14.86
CA VAL A 3 -25.31 2.39 13.72
C VAL A 3 -26.18 3.54 13.24
N ALA A 4 -26.66 3.45 12.00
CA ALA A 4 -27.55 4.41 11.36
C ALA A 4 -29.00 4.14 11.79
N GLY A 5 -29.36 4.50 13.02
CA GLY A 5 -30.69 4.27 13.60
C GLY A 5 -31.83 4.82 12.72
N ASP A 6 -31.62 5.98 12.11
CA ASP A 6 -32.59 6.57 11.19
C ASP A 6 -32.83 5.73 9.92
N LYS A 7 -31.78 5.10 9.35
CA LYS A 7 -31.94 4.18 8.22
C LYS A 7 -32.77 2.96 8.60
N ILE A 8 -32.48 2.36 9.77
CA ILE A 8 -33.23 1.22 10.31
C ILE A 8 -34.71 1.60 10.49
N LYS A 9 -34.97 2.77 11.08
CA LYS A 9 -36.32 3.30 11.31
C LYS A 9 -37.07 3.56 10.01
N GLN A 10 -36.40 4.10 8.99
CA GLN A 10 -36.98 4.34 7.68
C GLN A 10 -37.33 3.03 6.98
N ALA A 11 -36.41 2.07 6.92
CA ALA A 11 -36.64 0.76 6.30
C ALA A 11 -37.79 0.00 6.99
N ARG A 12 -37.83 0.02 8.33
CA ARG A 12 -38.94 -0.56 9.10
C ARG A 12 -40.29 0.06 8.72
N LYS A 13 -40.34 1.39 8.65
CA LYS A 13 -41.55 2.12 8.25
C LYS A 13 -41.96 1.83 6.81
N LEU A 14 -41.01 1.69 5.88
CA LEU A 14 -41.26 1.30 4.49
C LEU A 14 -41.88 -0.09 4.39
N LYS A 15 -41.40 -1.04 5.21
CA LYS A 15 -42.01 -2.38 5.35
C LYS A 15 -43.31 -2.39 6.16
N LYS A 16 -43.75 -1.26 6.70
CA LYS A 16 -44.98 -1.09 7.50
C LYS A 16 -45.11 -2.01 8.72
N ILE A 17 -43.98 -2.40 9.32
CA ILE A 17 -43.96 -3.21 10.54
C ILE A 17 -43.68 -2.35 11.79
N THR A 18 -44.17 -2.78 12.94
CA THR A 18 -43.93 -2.19 14.25
C THR A 18 -42.55 -2.57 14.79
N GLN A 19 -42.07 -1.85 15.82
CA GLN A 19 -40.81 -2.21 16.48
C GLN A 19 -40.89 -3.59 17.16
N SER A 20 -42.06 -3.96 17.70
CA SER A 20 -42.27 -5.28 18.31
C SER A 20 -42.21 -6.41 17.27
N GLU A 21 -42.80 -6.20 16.09
CA GLU A 21 -42.73 -7.17 14.99
C GLU A 21 -41.30 -7.30 14.45
N LEU A 22 -40.58 -6.18 14.32
CA LEU A 22 -39.16 -6.21 13.96
C LEU A 22 -38.32 -6.95 15.00
N ALA A 23 -38.61 -6.78 16.29
CA ALA A 23 -37.90 -7.43 17.39
C ALA A 23 -38.18 -8.94 17.51
N ASN A 24 -39.33 -9.41 17.03
CA ASN A 24 -39.85 -10.75 17.32
C ASN A 24 -38.87 -11.88 16.95
N GLY A 25 -38.49 -12.71 17.93
CA GLY A 25 -37.52 -13.80 17.73
C GLY A 25 -36.08 -13.35 17.47
N ILE A 26 -35.75 -12.08 17.68
CA ILE A 26 -34.38 -11.53 17.57
C ILE A 26 -33.96 -10.89 18.90
N CYS A 27 -34.74 -9.92 19.40
CA CYS A 27 -34.39 -9.13 20.58
C CYS A 27 -35.64 -8.50 21.22
N THR A 28 -35.46 -7.51 22.11
CA THR A 28 -36.59 -6.79 22.73
C THR A 28 -36.98 -5.56 21.91
N GLN A 29 -38.25 -5.13 21.99
CA GLN A 29 -38.70 -3.89 21.36
C GLN A 29 -37.93 -2.65 21.89
N ALA A 30 -37.51 -2.67 23.16
CA ALA A 30 -36.65 -1.64 23.72
C ALA A 30 -35.28 -1.58 23.03
N THR A 31 -34.70 -2.74 22.68
CA THR A 31 -33.45 -2.82 21.89
C THR A 31 -33.63 -2.17 20.52
N ILE A 32 -34.73 -2.45 19.81
CA ILE A 32 -35.04 -1.78 18.53
C ILE A 32 -35.18 -0.26 18.72
N SER A 33 -35.87 0.20 19.77
CA SER A 33 -36.00 1.63 20.06
C SER A 33 -34.65 2.30 20.34
N ASN A 34 -33.75 1.63 21.06
CA ASN A 34 -32.39 2.11 21.28
C ASN A 34 -31.58 2.19 19.98
N ILE A 35 -31.70 1.18 19.11
CA ILE A 35 -31.05 1.20 17.79
C ILE A 35 -31.55 2.38 16.97
N GLU A 36 -32.87 2.56 16.84
CA GLU A 36 -33.48 3.58 16.01
C GLU A 36 -33.23 5.01 16.49
N ASN A 37 -33.18 5.24 17.80
CA ASN A 37 -33.14 6.60 18.35
C ASN A 37 -31.79 6.98 18.99
N ARG A 38 -30.99 6.01 19.44
CA ARG A 38 -29.67 6.26 20.08
C ARG A 38 -28.49 5.86 19.20
N ASN A 39 -28.73 5.36 17.99
CA ASN A 39 -27.68 4.98 17.05
C ASN A 39 -26.68 3.97 17.65
N LEU A 40 -27.16 3.08 18.53
CA LEU A 40 -26.33 2.14 19.26
C LEU A 40 -26.93 0.74 19.21
N CYS A 41 -26.10 -0.26 18.92
CA CYS A 41 -26.41 -1.67 19.10
C CYS A 41 -25.27 -2.37 19.83
N ASP A 42 -25.56 -3.23 20.80
CA ASP A 42 -24.52 -3.87 21.62
C ASP A 42 -24.09 -5.24 21.09
N SER A 43 -24.83 -5.81 20.14
CA SER A 43 -24.59 -7.13 19.58
C SER A 43 -24.62 -7.10 18.05
N LEU A 44 -23.54 -7.58 17.44
CA LEU A 44 -23.45 -7.74 15.99
C LEU A 44 -24.49 -8.74 15.48
N ASP A 45 -24.73 -9.85 16.19
CA ASP A 45 -25.69 -10.88 15.79
C ASP A 45 -27.13 -10.33 15.75
N ILE A 46 -27.50 -9.56 16.78
CA ILE A 46 -28.80 -8.87 16.82
C ILE A 46 -28.89 -7.88 15.67
N PHE A 47 -27.85 -7.07 15.45
CA PHE A 47 -27.85 -6.06 14.40
C PHE A 47 -27.96 -6.68 13.00
N SER A 48 -27.16 -7.71 12.70
CA SER A 48 -27.20 -8.45 11.44
C SER A 48 -28.56 -9.09 11.19
N SER A 49 -29.19 -9.67 12.21
CA SER A 49 -30.53 -10.25 12.11
C SER A 49 -31.61 -9.19 11.80
N ILE A 50 -31.49 -8.00 12.40
CA ILE A 50 -32.38 -6.86 12.12
C ILE A 50 -32.20 -6.38 10.68
N CYS A 51 -30.96 -6.15 10.25
CA CYS A 51 -30.64 -5.75 8.88
C CYS A 51 -31.20 -6.76 7.87
N LEU A 52 -30.97 -8.06 8.09
CA LEU A 52 -31.48 -9.13 7.24
C LEU A 52 -33.02 -9.11 7.15
N ARG A 53 -33.73 -8.92 8.27
CA ARG A 53 -35.20 -8.82 8.25
C ARG A 53 -35.72 -7.59 7.50
N LEU A 54 -34.94 -6.52 7.48
CA LEU A 54 -35.26 -5.27 6.77
C LEU A 54 -34.77 -5.26 5.31
N ASP A 55 -34.15 -6.34 4.83
CA ASP A 55 -33.48 -6.43 3.53
C ASP A 55 -32.41 -5.33 3.35
N LEU A 56 -31.64 -5.07 4.40
CA LEU A 56 -30.54 -4.11 4.42
C LEU A 56 -29.19 -4.81 4.54
N GLU A 57 -28.17 -4.24 3.90
CA GLU A 57 -26.79 -4.63 4.15
C GLU A 57 -26.28 -4.02 5.46
N VAL A 58 -25.53 -4.82 6.23
CA VAL A 58 -25.01 -4.44 7.55
C VAL A 58 -24.04 -3.27 7.43
N GLU A 59 -23.10 -3.33 6.47
CA GLU A 59 -22.15 -2.25 6.16
C GLU A 59 -22.84 -0.91 5.93
N GLU A 60 -23.94 -0.86 5.19
CA GLU A 60 -24.65 0.39 4.88
C GLU A 60 -25.32 1.04 6.09
N CYS A 61 -25.58 0.23 7.12
CA CYS A 61 -26.25 0.65 8.35
C CYS A 61 -25.24 0.90 9.49
N MET A 62 -23.96 0.63 9.28
CA MET A 62 -22.91 0.92 10.26
C MET A 62 -22.50 2.40 10.19
N MET A 63 -22.43 3.05 11.34
CA MET A 63 -21.83 4.38 11.45
C MET A 63 -20.34 4.20 11.73
N ILE A 64 -19.59 3.86 10.69
CA ILE A 64 -18.13 3.87 10.72
C ILE A 64 -17.61 5.31 10.73
N SER A 65 -16.56 5.56 11.51
CA SER A 65 -15.92 6.88 11.52
C SER A 65 -15.38 7.23 10.13
N GLU A 66 -15.27 8.52 9.84
CA GLU A 66 -14.63 8.99 8.62
C GLU A 66 -13.21 8.42 8.48
N GLU A 67 -12.45 8.36 9.58
CA GLU A 67 -11.14 7.71 9.60
C GLU A 67 -11.19 6.24 9.18
N LYS A 68 -12.20 5.48 9.61
CA LYS A 68 -12.32 4.07 9.20
C LYS A 68 -12.67 3.93 7.72
N LYS A 69 -13.46 4.85 7.17
CA LYS A 69 -13.71 4.91 5.72
C LYS A 69 -12.40 5.16 4.95
N ILE A 70 -11.60 6.11 5.41
CA ILE A 70 -10.30 6.42 4.82
C ILE A 70 -9.34 5.24 4.94
N GLU A 71 -9.27 4.57 6.09
CA GLU A 71 -8.46 3.36 6.27
C GLU A 71 -8.85 2.27 5.27
N ASN A 72 -10.15 1.99 5.12
CA ASN A 72 -10.64 1.01 4.15
C ASN A 72 -10.32 1.40 2.71
N LEU A 73 -10.44 2.69 2.37
CA LEU A 73 -10.05 3.22 1.06
C LEU A 73 -8.54 3.03 0.81
N LEU A 74 -7.71 3.36 1.80
CA LEU A 74 -6.26 3.26 1.69
C LEU A 74 -5.79 1.81 1.56
N ASN A 75 -6.48 0.85 2.17
CA ASN A 75 -6.18 -0.57 1.96
C ASN A 75 -6.44 -1.01 0.50
N LYS A 76 -7.46 -0.45 -0.16
CA LYS A 76 -7.69 -0.70 -1.61
C LYS A 76 -6.61 -0.03 -2.48
N VAL A 77 -6.24 1.20 -2.12
CA VAL A 77 -5.18 1.96 -2.81
C VAL A 77 -3.83 1.26 -2.68
N GLU A 78 -3.54 0.68 -1.52
CA GLU A 78 -2.37 -0.15 -1.25
C GLU A 78 -2.34 -1.39 -2.14
N ASP A 79 -3.44 -2.16 -2.19
CA ASP A 79 -3.55 -3.35 -3.04
C ASP A 79 -3.37 -3.04 -4.54
N LEU A 80 -3.94 -1.92 -5.02
CA LEU A 80 -3.68 -1.44 -6.38
C LEU A 80 -2.20 -1.06 -6.59
N SER A 81 -1.61 -0.36 -5.61
CA SER A 81 -0.20 0.06 -5.69
C SER A 81 0.80 -1.10 -5.60
N LEU A 82 0.45 -2.19 -4.90
CA LEU A 82 1.24 -3.42 -4.87
C LEU A 82 1.23 -4.13 -6.24
N ARG A 83 0.14 -3.99 -7.00
CA ARG A 83 -0.03 -4.48 -8.38
C ARG A 83 0.37 -3.47 -9.46
N LEU A 84 1.01 -2.36 -9.06
CA LEU A 84 1.47 -1.28 -9.93
C LEU A 84 0.37 -0.52 -10.69
N PHE A 85 -0.90 -0.66 -10.29
CA PHE A 85 -2.05 0.07 -10.82
C PHE A 85 -2.16 1.46 -10.19
N HIS A 86 -1.12 2.29 -10.40
CA HIS A 86 -0.98 3.58 -9.72
C HIS A 86 -1.97 4.65 -10.19
N LEU A 87 -2.46 4.58 -11.44
CA LEU A 87 -3.45 5.53 -11.96
C LEU A 87 -4.84 5.25 -11.38
N GLU A 88 -5.21 3.99 -11.26
CA GLU A 88 -6.45 3.54 -10.61
C GLU A 88 -6.43 3.89 -9.13
N ALA A 89 -5.29 3.67 -8.47
CA ALA A 89 -5.07 4.07 -7.08
C ALA A 89 -5.20 5.60 -6.89
N TYR A 90 -4.66 6.40 -7.81
CA TYR A 90 -4.83 7.86 -7.82
C TYR A 90 -6.30 8.27 -7.94
N ASN A 91 -7.05 7.61 -8.83
CA ASN A 91 -8.47 7.92 -9.07
C ASN A 91 -9.33 7.64 -7.83
N LEU A 92 -9.07 6.53 -7.10
CA LEU A 92 -9.75 6.25 -5.84
C LEU A 92 -9.50 7.32 -4.78
N LEU A 93 -8.30 7.92 -4.74
CA LEU A 93 -7.97 8.96 -3.78
C LEU A 93 -8.68 10.29 -4.04
N GLN A 94 -9.33 10.47 -5.19
CA GLN A 94 -10.15 11.66 -5.48
C GLN A 94 -11.43 11.70 -4.64
N GLU A 95 -11.85 10.57 -4.06
CA GLU A 95 -12.97 10.50 -3.12
C GLU A 95 -12.64 11.10 -1.75
N VAL A 96 -11.37 11.34 -1.45
CA VAL A 96 -10.92 11.90 -0.18
C VAL A 96 -11.18 13.41 -0.16
N PRO A 97 -11.97 13.94 0.80
CA PRO A 97 -12.22 15.38 0.89
C PRO A 97 -10.93 16.20 1.02
N GLU A 98 -10.87 17.32 0.32
CA GLU A 98 -9.81 18.31 0.53
C GLU A 98 -9.86 18.88 1.96
N GLY A 99 -8.69 19.12 2.56
CA GLY A 99 -8.59 19.67 3.90
C GLY A 99 -9.00 18.71 5.03
N LEU A 100 -9.23 17.42 4.75
CA LEU A 100 -9.53 16.41 5.77
C LEU A 100 -8.45 16.38 6.86
N ILE A 101 -8.88 16.52 8.11
CA ILE A 101 -8.02 16.41 9.29
C ILE A 101 -8.29 15.06 9.94
N LEU A 102 -7.26 14.22 9.98
CA LEU A 102 -7.28 12.94 10.68
C LEU A 102 -6.61 13.12 12.04
N SER A 103 -7.14 12.44 13.06
CA SER A 103 -6.55 12.41 14.39
C SER A 103 -5.47 11.34 14.53
N ASN A 104 -5.53 10.30 13.69
CA ASN A 104 -4.51 9.26 13.61
C ASN A 104 -3.34 9.71 12.71
N ASN A 105 -2.17 9.93 13.32
CA ASN A 105 -0.96 10.35 12.62
C ASN A 105 -0.47 9.30 11.61
N GLU A 106 -0.54 8.01 11.92
CA GLU A 106 -0.12 6.94 11.02
C GLU A 106 -1.01 6.86 9.79
N LEU A 107 -2.32 7.00 9.98
CA LEU A 107 -3.28 7.07 8.88
C LEU A 107 -3.06 8.31 8.00
N THR A 108 -2.67 9.43 8.62
CA THR A 108 -2.32 10.67 7.92
C THR A 108 -1.07 10.49 7.06
N THR A 109 0.00 9.91 7.60
CA THR A 109 1.22 9.60 6.84
C THR A 109 0.95 8.59 5.72
N LYS A 110 0.11 7.56 5.97
CA LYS A 110 -0.32 6.60 4.95
C LYS A 110 -1.02 7.31 3.80
N LEU A 111 -1.98 8.19 4.10
CA LEU A 111 -2.69 8.98 3.09
C LEU A 111 -1.73 9.87 2.28
N LEU A 112 -0.83 10.59 2.94
CA LEU A 112 0.13 11.48 2.29
C LEU A 112 1.09 10.70 1.38
N TYR A 113 1.61 9.57 1.86
CA TYR A 113 2.44 8.69 1.05
C TYR A 113 1.71 8.23 -0.21
N TYR A 114 0.49 7.70 -0.08
CA TYR A 114 -0.26 7.21 -1.23
C TYR A 114 -0.69 8.31 -2.19
N LYS A 115 -1.08 9.50 -1.70
CA LYS A 115 -1.30 10.66 -2.57
C LYS A 115 -0.03 11.01 -3.35
N GLY A 116 1.11 11.04 -2.68
CA GLY A 116 2.40 11.35 -3.29
C GLY A 116 2.83 10.37 -4.37
N ILE A 117 2.87 9.07 -4.04
CA ILE A 117 3.35 8.04 -4.96
C ILE A 117 2.40 7.81 -6.14
N THR A 118 1.09 7.91 -5.94
CA THR A 118 0.11 7.75 -7.03
C THR A 118 0.07 8.99 -7.95
N CYS A 119 0.30 10.19 -7.42
CA CYS A 119 0.58 11.37 -8.25
C CYS A 119 1.86 11.18 -9.09
N LEU A 120 2.94 10.66 -8.49
CA LEU A 120 4.22 10.50 -9.16
C LEU A 120 4.17 9.46 -10.30
N LEU A 121 3.65 8.27 -10.02
CA LEU A 121 3.71 7.12 -10.93
C LEU A 121 2.46 6.96 -11.79
N GLY A 122 1.28 7.34 -11.26
CA GLY A 122 0.00 7.23 -11.95
C GLY A 122 -0.30 8.47 -12.79
N LYS A 123 -0.58 9.60 -12.12
CA LYS A 123 -0.90 10.88 -12.78
C LYS A 123 0.30 11.48 -13.52
N LYS A 124 1.53 11.14 -13.09
CA LYS A 124 2.80 11.72 -13.55
C LYS A 124 2.93 13.22 -13.25
N ASP A 125 2.30 13.67 -12.15
CA ASP A 125 2.40 15.04 -11.65
C ASP A 125 3.47 15.12 -10.55
N LYS A 126 4.68 15.55 -10.95
CA LYS A 126 5.83 15.65 -10.05
C LYS A 126 5.66 16.73 -8.99
N ALA A 127 5.01 17.85 -9.33
CA ALA A 127 4.87 18.97 -8.40
C ALA A 127 3.92 18.61 -7.24
N GLU A 128 2.79 17.99 -7.57
CA GLU A 128 1.85 17.52 -6.58
C GLU A 128 2.42 16.35 -5.76
N ALA A 129 3.13 15.43 -6.41
CA ALA A 129 3.84 14.36 -5.72
C ALA A 129 4.85 14.91 -4.70
N LEU A 130 5.65 15.90 -5.11
CA LEU A 130 6.65 16.53 -4.25
C LEU A 130 6.01 17.11 -2.98
N PHE A 131 4.89 17.82 -3.13
CA PHE A 131 4.15 18.40 -2.01
C PHE A 131 3.72 17.33 -1.00
N TYR A 132 3.05 16.26 -1.46
CA TYR A 132 2.55 15.23 -0.56
C TYR A 132 3.67 14.38 0.05
N LEU A 133 4.69 14.04 -0.72
CA LEU A 133 5.81 13.22 -0.24
C LEU A 133 6.66 13.97 0.80
N TYR A 134 6.95 15.26 0.59
CA TYR A 134 7.63 16.07 1.62
C TYR A 134 6.83 16.16 2.90
N ARG A 135 5.52 16.42 2.79
CA ARG A 135 4.64 16.45 3.97
C ARG A 135 4.61 15.10 4.67
N GLY A 136 4.51 13.99 3.91
CA GLY A 136 4.50 12.65 4.47
C GLY A 136 5.81 12.27 5.15
N ALA A 137 6.96 12.72 4.63
CA ALA A 137 8.26 12.47 5.23
C ALA A 137 8.42 13.23 6.57
N GLU A 138 7.99 14.50 6.63
CA GLU A 138 8.29 15.41 7.74
C GLU A 138 7.16 15.55 8.79
N ILE A 139 5.98 15.01 8.53
CA ILE A 139 4.86 15.12 9.46
C ILE A 139 5.07 14.18 10.67
N ASP A 140 4.95 14.77 11.86
CA ASP A 140 5.10 14.13 13.18
C ASP A 140 6.55 13.88 13.63
N ARG A 141 6.74 13.79 14.96
CA ARG A 141 7.99 13.42 15.62
C ARG A 141 8.17 11.91 15.74
N LYS A 142 7.10 11.13 15.63
CA LYS A 142 7.15 9.67 15.73
C LYS A 142 7.12 9.02 14.34
N VAL A 143 8.30 8.81 13.80
CA VAL A 143 8.51 8.15 12.50
C VAL A 143 7.82 6.78 12.46
N ASN A 144 7.03 6.56 11.40
CA ASN A 144 6.47 5.27 11.03
C ASN A 144 6.91 4.86 9.62
N ILE A 145 6.49 3.69 9.16
CA ILE A 145 6.92 3.12 7.87
C ILE A 145 6.55 4.01 6.67
N TYR A 146 5.44 4.73 6.74
CA TYR A 146 5.00 5.60 5.65
C TYR A 146 5.82 6.89 5.54
N ASN A 147 6.38 7.40 6.64
CA ASN A 147 7.39 8.48 6.58
C ASN A 147 8.62 8.00 5.79
N ILE A 148 9.11 6.80 6.08
CA ILE A 148 10.30 6.21 5.44
C ILE A 148 10.03 5.93 3.96
N LEU A 149 8.84 5.41 3.63
CA LEU A 149 8.41 5.23 2.26
C LEU A 149 8.27 6.56 1.50
N SER A 150 7.82 7.63 2.16
CA SER A 150 7.79 8.98 1.58
C SER A 150 9.19 9.49 1.26
N LEU A 151 10.17 9.29 2.15
CA LEU A 151 11.58 9.59 1.87
C LEU A 151 12.10 8.78 0.67
N ASN A 152 11.85 7.47 0.64
CA ASN A 152 12.27 6.62 -0.47
C ASN A 152 11.65 7.06 -1.81
N ALA A 153 10.38 7.45 -1.80
CA ALA A 153 9.67 7.97 -2.96
C ALA A 153 10.16 9.36 -3.41
N LEU A 154 10.64 10.22 -2.50
CA LEU A 154 11.36 11.45 -2.87
C LEU A 154 12.66 11.11 -3.62
N GLY A 155 13.35 10.04 -3.22
CA GLY A 155 14.48 9.47 -3.97
C GLY A 155 14.09 9.18 -5.42
N THR A 156 13.01 8.42 -5.61
CA THR A 156 12.47 8.08 -6.94
C THR A 156 12.06 9.32 -7.74
N LEU A 157 11.45 10.32 -7.09
CA LEU A 157 11.06 11.57 -7.75
C LEU A 157 12.29 12.29 -8.32
N TYR A 158 13.36 12.44 -7.53
CA TYR A 158 14.58 13.09 -7.98
C TYR A 158 15.37 12.26 -9.00
N GLU A 159 15.32 10.92 -8.94
CA GLU A 159 15.83 10.03 -10.00
C GLU A 159 15.13 10.32 -11.34
N LEU A 160 13.79 10.44 -11.32
CA LEU A 160 12.98 10.79 -12.49
C LEU A 160 13.23 12.23 -12.99
N GLU A 161 13.75 13.11 -12.16
CA GLU A 161 14.22 14.45 -12.53
C GLU A 161 15.69 14.50 -12.94
N LYS A 162 16.39 13.37 -12.87
CA LYS A 162 17.83 13.24 -13.15
C LYS A 162 18.72 14.05 -12.18
N ASP A 163 18.19 14.44 -11.02
CA ASP A 163 18.98 15.01 -9.91
C ASP A 163 19.49 13.87 -9.01
N MET A 164 20.47 13.12 -9.51
CA MET A 164 20.99 11.93 -8.83
C MET A 164 21.59 12.22 -7.45
N ARG A 165 22.12 13.44 -7.24
CA ARG A 165 22.65 13.85 -5.94
C ARG A 165 21.55 13.97 -4.90
N LYS A 166 20.42 14.61 -5.24
CA LYS A 166 19.28 14.67 -4.32
C LYS A 166 18.63 13.31 -4.14
N ALA A 167 18.48 12.53 -5.22
CA ALA A 167 17.95 11.17 -5.15
C ALA A 167 18.73 10.33 -4.11
N GLN A 168 20.07 10.37 -4.17
CA GLN A 168 20.93 9.68 -3.21
C GLN A 168 20.67 10.10 -1.77
N VAL A 169 20.55 11.41 -1.49
CA VAL A 169 20.28 11.92 -0.14
C VAL A 169 18.99 11.32 0.44
N TYR A 170 17.93 11.25 -0.36
CA TYR A 170 16.65 10.70 0.11
C TYR A 170 16.67 9.18 0.26
N TYR A 171 17.33 8.46 -0.66
CA TYR A 171 17.52 7.02 -0.52
C TYR A 171 18.33 6.68 0.74
N GLU A 172 19.43 7.37 1.00
CA GLU A 172 20.27 7.14 2.18
C GLU A 172 19.52 7.43 3.48
N LYS A 173 18.78 8.55 3.54
CA LYS A 173 17.92 8.85 4.70
C LYS A 173 16.88 7.76 4.93
N SER A 174 16.20 7.29 3.88
CA SER A 174 15.20 6.22 4.01
C SER A 174 15.81 4.91 4.54
N LEU A 175 17.01 4.55 4.07
CA LEU A 175 17.71 3.36 4.54
C LEU A 175 18.16 3.50 6.00
N GLN A 176 18.68 4.67 6.38
CA GLN A 176 19.11 4.95 7.75
C GLN A 176 17.94 4.89 8.74
N GLU A 177 16.79 5.46 8.39
CA GLU A 177 15.59 5.37 9.23
C GLU A 177 15.04 3.94 9.30
N LEU A 178 15.08 3.19 8.19
CA LEU A 178 14.64 1.80 8.13
C LEU A 178 15.48 0.88 9.03
N GLU A 179 16.78 1.12 9.15
CA GLU A 179 17.66 0.37 10.06
C GLU A 179 17.30 0.57 11.54
N GLN A 180 16.80 1.75 11.90
CA GLN A 180 16.38 2.06 13.27
C GLN A 180 14.93 1.66 13.55
N PHE A 181 14.13 1.44 12.50
CA PHE A 181 12.73 1.08 12.59
C PHE A 181 12.57 -0.39 13.03
N LYS A 182 11.88 -0.63 14.14
CA LYS A 182 11.79 -1.97 14.77
C LYS A 182 10.50 -2.74 14.47
N LEU A 183 9.49 -2.08 13.92
CA LEU A 183 8.23 -2.75 13.60
C LEU A 183 8.39 -3.59 12.33
N GLU A 184 7.62 -4.67 12.29
CA GLU A 184 7.58 -5.61 11.18
C GLU A 184 6.69 -5.06 10.06
N CYS A 185 7.30 -4.67 8.95
CA CYS A 185 6.65 -4.13 7.76
C CYS A 185 7.34 -4.72 6.52
N SER A 186 7.11 -6.00 6.26
CA SER A 186 7.92 -6.78 5.33
C SER A 186 7.79 -6.30 3.88
N LEU A 187 6.57 -5.99 3.42
CA LEU A 187 6.33 -5.56 2.04
C LEU A 187 6.93 -4.17 1.78
N GLU A 188 6.78 -3.26 2.72
CA GLU A 188 7.32 -1.90 2.66
C GLU A 188 8.85 -1.91 2.66
N ARG A 189 9.46 -2.76 3.52
CA ARG A 189 10.91 -2.99 3.52
C ARG A 189 11.41 -3.53 2.18
N CYS A 190 10.72 -4.53 1.61
CA CYS A 190 11.05 -5.04 0.26
C CYS A 190 11.04 -3.92 -0.78
N ARG A 191 10.01 -3.07 -0.78
CA ARG A 191 9.91 -1.94 -1.72
C ARG A 191 11.04 -0.94 -1.54
N ILE A 192 11.38 -0.58 -0.30
CA ILE A 192 12.49 0.34 0.00
C ILE A 192 13.81 -0.24 -0.50
N TYR A 193 14.09 -1.52 -0.20
CA TYR A 193 15.31 -2.17 -0.64
C TYR A 193 15.41 -2.29 -2.16
N TYR A 194 14.32 -2.69 -2.84
CA TYR A 194 14.29 -2.75 -4.30
C TYR A 194 14.58 -1.38 -4.94
N ASN A 195 13.83 -0.34 -4.54
CA ASN A 195 14.00 0.99 -5.12
C ASN A 195 15.43 1.52 -4.91
N SER A 196 16.00 1.32 -3.72
CA SER A 196 17.38 1.72 -3.45
C SER A 196 18.40 0.86 -4.19
N ALA A 197 18.18 -0.45 -4.36
CA ALA A 197 19.06 -1.32 -5.12
C ALA A 197 19.13 -0.89 -6.59
N LYS A 198 17.97 -0.62 -7.20
CA LYS A 198 17.86 -0.09 -8.57
C LYS A 198 18.60 1.25 -8.70
N PHE A 199 18.41 2.16 -7.75
CA PHE A 199 19.12 3.45 -7.76
C PHE A 199 20.65 3.27 -7.73
N TYR A 200 21.17 2.42 -6.82
CA TYR A 200 22.61 2.19 -6.73
C TYR A 200 23.17 1.42 -7.93
N SER A 201 22.35 0.59 -8.58
CA SER A 201 22.65 -0.02 -9.89
C SER A 201 22.87 1.05 -10.97
N GLU A 202 21.97 2.05 -11.09
CA GLU A 202 22.14 3.18 -12.03
C GLU A 202 23.37 4.03 -11.71
N MET A 203 23.71 4.17 -10.42
CA MET A 203 24.91 4.86 -9.94
C MET A 203 26.20 4.03 -10.08
N LYS A 204 26.11 2.78 -10.58
CA LYS A 204 27.22 1.82 -10.69
C LYS A 204 27.87 1.42 -9.37
N ASP A 205 27.19 1.65 -8.25
CA ASP A 205 27.55 1.06 -6.96
C ASP A 205 26.94 -0.34 -6.86
N TYR A 206 27.49 -1.24 -7.69
CA TYR A 206 26.97 -2.59 -7.88
C TYR A 206 27.01 -3.39 -6.56
N GLN A 207 28.05 -3.20 -5.75
CA GLN A 207 28.18 -3.88 -4.46
C GLN A 207 27.02 -3.51 -3.52
N LYS A 208 26.69 -2.23 -3.41
CA LYS A 208 25.59 -1.77 -2.55
C LYS A 208 24.25 -2.24 -3.09
N SER A 209 24.07 -2.24 -4.41
CA SER A 209 22.86 -2.78 -5.04
C SER A 209 22.67 -4.26 -4.72
N VAL A 210 23.70 -5.10 -4.85
CA VAL A 210 23.63 -6.53 -4.50
C VAL A 210 23.23 -6.74 -3.04
N ILE A 211 23.83 -5.98 -2.11
CA ILE A 211 23.51 -6.07 -0.67
C ILE A 211 22.03 -5.75 -0.41
N LEU A 212 21.51 -4.68 -1.04
CA LEU A 212 20.12 -4.27 -0.88
C LEU A 212 19.16 -5.28 -1.51
N SER A 213 19.47 -5.78 -2.70
CA SER A 213 18.69 -6.83 -3.36
C SER A 213 18.62 -8.10 -2.50
N GLU A 214 19.73 -8.55 -1.91
CA GLU A 214 19.73 -9.74 -1.04
C GLU A 214 18.93 -9.50 0.25
N LYS A 215 18.96 -8.28 0.83
CA LYS A 215 18.09 -7.94 1.97
C LYS A 215 16.60 -8.08 1.61
N GLY A 216 16.19 -7.62 0.43
CA GLY A 216 14.82 -7.80 -0.07
C GLY A 216 14.47 -9.27 -0.31
N ILE A 217 15.35 -10.02 -0.99
CA ILE A 217 15.16 -11.46 -1.26
C ILE A 217 15.06 -12.25 0.05
N GLN A 218 15.84 -11.91 1.07
CA GLN A 218 15.78 -12.59 2.35
C GLN A 218 14.42 -12.40 3.02
N ILE A 219 13.81 -11.22 2.93
CA ILE A 219 12.45 -11.00 3.41
C ILE A 219 11.45 -11.89 2.65
N CYS A 220 11.58 -11.99 1.32
CA CYS A 220 10.76 -12.91 0.52
C CYS A 220 10.86 -14.36 1.00
N ARG A 221 12.08 -14.83 1.29
CA ARG A 221 12.31 -16.17 1.84
C ARG A 221 11.67 -16.35 3.22
N ASP A 222 11.94 -15.43 4.15
CA ASP A 222 11.48 -15.53 5.54
C ASP A 222 9.95 -15.44 5.67
N LYS A 223 9.30 -14.70 4.76
CA LYS A 223 7.85 -14.49 4.77
C LYS A 223 7.09 -15.34 3.76
N HIS A 224 7.78 -16.23 3.05
CA HIS A 224 7.19 -17.00 1.94
C HIS A 224 6.44 -16.10 0.94
N SER A 225 6.99 -14.90 0.72
CA SER A 225 6.39 -13.87 -0.13
C SER A 225 7.11 -13.82 -1.46
N ILE A 226 6.36 -13.58 -2.53
CA ILE A 226 6.87 -13.40 -3.89
C ILE A 226 6.82 -11.93 -4.34
N TYR A 227 6.51 -11.03 -3.42
CA TYR A 227 6.38 -9.61 -3.71
C TYR A 227 7.71 -8.98 -4.17
N LEU A 228 7.73 -8.39 -5.37
CA LEU A 228 8.91 -7.81 -6.05
C LEU A 228 10.09 -8.78 -6.24
N LEU A 229 9.87 -10.09 -6.09
CA LEU A 229 10.95 -11.07 -6.10
C LEU A 229 11.68 -11.13 -7.44
N ASP A 230 10.94 -11.07 -8.56
CA ASP A 230 11.50 -11.05 -9.91
C ASP A 230 12.38 -9.82 -10.16
N TYR A 231 11.92 -8.64 -9.75
CA TYR A 231 12.70 -7.41 -9.83
C TYR A 231 13.99 -7.49 -8.99
N LEU A 232 13.89 -7.98 -7.75
CA LEU A 232 15.04 -8.13 -6.85
C LEU A 232 16.06 -9.15 -7.36
N LEU A 233 15.59 -10.28 -7.91
CA LEU A 233 16.44 -11.30 -8.52
C LEU A 233 17.19 -10.74 -9.73
N TYR A 234 16.49 -9.98 -10.59
CA TYR A 234 17.12 -9.34 -11.74
C TYR A 234 18.17 -8.32 -11.33
N GLU A 235 17.85 -7.41 -10.40
CA GLU A 235 18.83 -6.43 -9.91
C GLU A 235 20.05 -7.14 -9.31
N LYS A 236 19.86 -8.18 -8.50
CA LYS A 236 20.99 -8.97 -7.99
C LYS A 236 21.84 -9.57 -9.11
N ALA A 237 21.22 -10.24 -10.08
CA ALA A 237 21.90 -10.91 -11.18
C ALA A 237 22.73 -9.92 -12.01
N PHE A 238 22.12 -8.81 -12.43
CA PHE A 238 22.77 -7.76 -13.19
C PHE A 238 23.96 -7.17 -12.45
N ASN A 239 23.78 -6.78 -11.19
CA ASN A 239 24.83 -6.11 -10.44
C ASN A 239 26.00 -7.06 -10.12
N LYS A 240 25.75 -8.35 -9.85
CA LYS A 240 26.81 -9.36 -9.74
C LYS A 240 27.58 -9.58 -11.04
N GLN A 241 26.89 -9.58 -12.17
CA GLN A 241 27.52 -9.71 -13.48
C GLN A 241 28.46 -8.52 -13.75
N MET A 242 28.05 -7.32 -13.35
CA MET A 242 28.89 -6.12 -13.43
C MET A 242 30.10 -6.15 -12.48
N LEU A 243 30.06 -6.95 -11.43
CA LEU A 243 31.19 -7.25 -10.55
C LEU A 243 32.10 -8.37 -11.10
N GLY A 244 31.74 -9.01 -12.23
CA GLY A 244 32.50 -10.10 -12.83
C GLY A 244 32.30 -11.46 -12.15
N GLU A 245 31.21 -11.63 -11.40
CA GLU A 245 30.83 -12.91 -10.82
C GLU A 245 30.20 -13.85 -11.87
N ASP A 246 30.16 -15.16 -11.59
CA ASP A 246 29.37 -16.11 -12.37
C ASP A 246 27.89 -16.01 -12.00
N THR A 247 27.06 -15.60 -12.95
CA THR A 247 25.64 -15.24 -12.73
C THR A 247 24.65 -15.99 -13.60
N ALA A 248 25.10 -17.04 -14.31
CA ALA A 248 24.21 -17.76 -15.24
C ALA A 248 22.93 -18.25 -14.55
N ASP A 249 23.05 -18.84 -13.35
CA ASP A 249 21.90 -19.32 -12.58
C ASP A 249 21.08 -18.19 -11.92
N ASP A 250 21.73 -17.09 -11.54
CA ASP A 250 21.03 -15.91 -11.00
C ASP A 250 20.12 -15.29 -12.09
N TYR A 251 20.62 -15.18 -13.33
CA TYR A 251 19.83 -14.72 -14.48
C TYR A 251 18.70 -15.67 -14.87
N ARG A 252 18.94 -16.99 -14.88
CA ARG A 252 17.88 -17.98 -15.15
C ARG A 252 16.76 -17.89 -14.12
N GLN A 253 17.10 -17.75 -12.83
CA GLN A 253 16.09 -17.55 -11.79
C GLN A 253 15.27 -16.29 -12.03
N ALA A 254 15.93 -15.15 -12.29
CA ALA A 254 15.24 -13.90 -12.61
C ALA A 254 14.30 -14.11 -13.82
N TYR A 255 14.79 -14.71 -14.91
CA TYR A 255 14.02 -14.99 -16.11
C TYR A 255 12.74 -15.79 -15.84
N TYR A 256 12.85 -16.94 -15.18
CA TYR A 256 11.70 -17.82 -14.96
C TYR A 256 10.66 -17.19 -14.01
N PHE A 257 11.10 -16.44 -12.99
CA PHE A 257 10.17 -15.71 -12.12
C PHE A 257 9.48 -14.55 -12.86
N THR A 258 10.23 -13.73 -13.61
CA THR A 258 9.65 -12.64 -14.42
C THR A 258 8.66 -13.18 -15.45
N GLN A 259 8.97 -14.31 -16.10
CA GLN A 259 8.06 -14.99 -17.01
C GLN A 259 6.78 -15.47 -16.30
N PHE A 260 6.92 -16.09 -15.12
CA PHE A 260 5.78 -16.54 -14.31
C PHE A 260 4.85 -15.40 -13.92
N PHE A 261 5.38 -14.23 -13.55
CA PHE A 261 4.57 -13.04 -13.22
C PHE A 261 4.01 -12.32 -14.44
N GLY A 262 4.45 -12.66 -15.66
CA GLY A 262 4.01 -11.99 -16.89
C GLY A 262 4.50 -10.54 -17.00
N ASN A 263 5.62 -10.21 -16.36
CA ASN A 263 6.19 -8.87 -16.35
C ASN A 263 7.01 -8.63 -17.62
N THR A 264 6.31 -8.30 -18.72
CA THR A 264 6.86 -8.24 -20.07
C THR A 264 7.95 -7.18 -20.26
N GLU A 265 7.86 -6.06 -19.55
CA GLU A 265 8.86 -4.98 -19.63
C GLU A 265 10.21 -5.44 -19.05
N VAL A 266 10.21 -6.01 -17.84
CA VAL A 266 11.44 -6.53 -17.21
C VAL A 266 12.00 -7.71 -17.99
N LEU A 267 11.14 -8.58 -18.53
CA LEU A 267 11.57 -9.74 -19.30
C LEU A 267 12.42 -9.34 -20.51
N GLN A 268 12.07 -8.24 -21.20
CA GLN A 268 12.85 -7.72 -22.33
C GLN A 268 14.25 -7.30 -21.93
N TYR A 269 14.42 -6.70 -20.74
CA TYR A 269 15.74 -6.33 -20.22
C TYR A 269 16.57 -7.57 -19.87
N ILE A 270 15.96 -8.55 -19.20
CA ILE A 270 16.62 -9.82 -18.85
C ILE A 270 17.11 -10.55 -20.11
N GLU A 271 16.25 -10.71 -21.12
CA GLU A 271 16.61 -11.42 -22.36
C GLU A 271 17.73 -10.70 -23.13
N LYS A 272 17.70 -9.37 -23.17
CA LYS A 272 18.74 -8.57 -23.79
C LYS A 272 20.09 -8.78 -23.09
N ASP A 273 20.09 -8.76 -21.77
CA ASP A 273 21.30 -8.94 -20.97
C ASP A 273 21.85 -10.36 -21.06
N MET A 274 20.99 -11.37 -20.94
CA MET A 274 21.39 -12.77 -21.12
C MET A 274 22.06 -12.99 -22.48
N LYS A 275 21.53 -12.39 -23.55
CA LYS A 275 22.17 -12.42 -24.88
C LYS A 275 23.53 -11.71 -24.89
N ALA A 276 23.62 -10.53 -24.28
CA ALA A 276 24.86 -9.76 -24.23
C ALA A 276 25.97 -10.47 -23.42
N PHE A 277 25.59 -11.21 -22.38
CA PHE A 277 26.49 -11.94 -21.50
C PHE A 277 26.68 -13.41 -21.90
N ASN A 278 26.12 -13.85 -23.03
CA ASN A 278 26.16 -15.23 -23.53
C ASN A 278 25.60 -16.27 -22.52
N ILE A 279 24.54 -15.92 -21.81
CA ILE A 279 23.83 -16.79 -20.87
C ILE A 279 22.66 -17.49 -21.60
N SER A 280 22.59 -18.81 -21.48
CA SER A 280 21.47 -19.60 -22.02
C SER A 280 20.33 -19.74 -21.02
N TYR A 281 19.12 -19.93 -21.55
CA TYR A 281 17.95 -20.40 -20.79
C TYR A 281 18.21 -21.74 -20.08
#